data_AF-A0A920C5U9-F1
#
_entry.id   AF-A0A920C5U9-F1
#
_cell.length_a   1.000
_cell.length_b   1.000
_cell.length_c   1.000
_cell.angle_alpha   90.00
_cell.angle_beta   90.00
_cell.angle_gamma   90.00
#
_symmetry.space_group_name_H-M   'P 1'
#
loop_
_entity.id
_entity.type
_entity.pdbx_description
1 polymer ?
#
loop_
_entity_poly.entity_id
_entity_poly.type
_entity_poly.pdbx_seq_one_letter_code
_entity_poly.pdbx_strand_id
1 'polypeptide(L)'
;MKKLYLTLSIITILLISVAVIFGKNLIESQTTFEKAKVIERFPTEKQLFDPNILIQNIFREATEGRIPKVPFTAGEARLDDVLTEWGEPEKETPSGDGKYIDYPTKLVTFGHTNHTIFDVRSFSKDLHLIHFEDITQSLGKPSEQRYYKDSQIDQIILVYELNDAYQLKWILPRPTKKNPNPVVHHISVYTDPSKLKVDYESFLATMSLDEKIGQMIMAGVEGTIPTKQTTNLIEDYKVGGVIFFSKNFTSYRQSIDLVNGIKRINSINKIPLLLSVDQEGGRVTRLPGLEKLPTNKDIGLQNNVELSSQIGTILAQELEAYGLNMNYAPVVDVNSNPKNPVIGDRSFGDNPALVSKLGIQTMKAMQDEHIIPVIKHFPGHGDTEADSHLELPRIDKSLKELHEIELVPFIDAIEEGADVVMVAHILFDKLDSKYPSSMSKPIITDLLRKELNFDGVVITDDMMMKAIAGNYGIGEAAVQSVKAGSDIILISGEYEDIVSTIKALKSAVENGEISNERIDDSVKRILSLKDKYDINHHQIEYQDIQKINDQIKDVVK
;
A
#
# COMPACT_ATOMS: atom_id res chain seq x y z
N MET A 1 12.57 -17.19 77.84
CA MET A 1 12.94 -15.76 77.68
C MET A 1 14.30 -15.53 77.03
N LYS A 2 15.43 -16.09 77.52
CA LYS A 2 16.77 -15.86 76.93
C LYS A 2 16.92 -16.16 75.43
N LYS A 3 16.27 -17.22 74.89
CA LYS A 3 16.32 -17.53 73.45
C LYS A 3 15.59 -16.50 72.57
N LEU A 4 14.51 -15.90 73.07
CA LEU A 4 13.72 -14.90 72.32
C LEU A 4 14.45 -13.55 72.24
N TYR A 5 15.15 -13.17 73.31
CA TYR A 5 16.02 -11.99 73.30
C TYR A 5 17.20 -12.15 72.35
N LEU A 6 17.78 -13.35 72.27
CA LEU A 6 18.89 -13.61 71.35
C LEU A 6 18.45 -13.53 69.88
N THR A 7 17.27 -14.07 69.52
CA THR A 7 16.74 -13.94 68.15
C THR A 7 16.33 -12.51 67.82
N LEU A 8 15.73 -11.77 68.75
CA LEU A 8 15.43 -10.35 68.50
C LEU A 8 16.71 -9.53 68.31
N SER A 9 17.74 -9.75 69.14
CA SER A 9 19.02 -9.05 69.01
C SER A 9 19.71 -9.35 67.67
N ILE A 10 19.66 -10.59 67.18
CA ILE A 10 20.23 -10.96 65.88
C ILE A 10 19.47 -10.29 64.73
N ILE A 11 18.13 -10.24 64.79
CA ILE A 11 17.30 -9.57 63.78
C ILE A 11 17.55 -8.06 63.78
N THR A 12 17.68 -7.44 64.96
CA THR A 12 17.98 -6.01 65.07
C THR A 12 19.38 -5.69 64.53
N ILE A 13 20.38 -6.53 64.83
CA ILE A 13 21.73 -6.39 64.27
C ILE A 13 21.70 -6.55 62.75
N LEU A 14 20.94 -7.51 62.23
CA LEU A 14 20.79 -7.74 60.79
C LEU A 14 20.14 -6.54 60.11
N LEU A 15 19.06 -6.00 60.67
CA LEU A 15 18.36 -4.80 60.16
C LEU A 15 19.25 -3.55 60.20
N ILE A 16 20.04 -3.37 61.27
CA ILE A 16 21.02 -2.27 61.35
C ILE A 16 22.12 -2.46 60.31
N SER A 17 22.63 -3.68 60.10
CA SER A 17 23.63 -3.93 59.06
C SER A 17 23.10 -3.72 57.65
N VAL A 18 21.84 -4.11 57.37
CA VAL A 18 21.17 -3.83 56.09
C VAL A 18 20.95 -2.33 55.93
N ALA A 19 20.52 -1.62 56.97
CA ALA A 19 20.36 -0.16 56.92
C ALA A 19 21.69 0.59 56.75
N VAL A 20 22.79 0.07 57.30
CA VAL A 20 24.14 0.63 57.12
C VAL A 20 24.69 0.33 55.72
N ILE A 21 24.41 -0.85 55.15
CA ILE A 21 24.80 -1.21 53.78
C ILE A 21 24.00 -0.40 52.76
N PHE A 22 22.67 -0.32 52.90
CA PHE A 22 21.82 0.50 52.05
C PHE A 22 22.07 2.00 52.26
N GLY A 23 22.36 2.43 53.49
CA GLY A 23 22.75 3.81 53.80
C GLY A 23 24.11 4.17 53.21
N LYS A 24 25.10 3.26 53.24
CA LYS A 24 26.37 3.45 52.54
C LYS A 24 26.19 3.47 51.03
N ASN A 25 25.38 2.58 50.47
CA ASN A 25 25.07 2.60 49.03
C ASN A 25 24.28 3.84 48.63
N LEU A 26 23.43 4.41 49.51
CA LEU A 26 22.75 5.67 49.26
C LEU A 26 23.73 6.84 49.31
N ILE A 27 24.65 6.87 50.28
CA ILE A 27 25.67 7.92 50.43
C ILE A 27 26.74 7.80 49.34
N GLU A 28 27.12 6.59 48.93
CA GLU A 28 27.96 6.35 47.75
C GLU A 28 27.20 6.72 46.48
N SER A 29 25.91 6.40 46.33
CA SER A 29 25.12 6.87 45.19
C SER A 29 24.96 8.38 45.17
N GLN A 30 24.82 9.04 46.33
CA GLN A 30 24.70 10.50 46.44
C GLN A 30 26.05 11.19 46.24
N THR A 31 27.16 10.62 46.71
CA THR A 31 28.50 11.14 46.41
C THR A 31 28.94 10.84 44.99
N THR A 32 28.39 9.79 44.35
CA THR A 32 28.55 9.53 42.91
C THR A 32 27.63 10.43 42.10
N PHE A 33 26.43 10.75 42.56
CA PHE A 33 25.54 11.76 41.97
C PHE A 33 26.07 13.19 42.13
N GLU A 34 26.74 13.51 43.24
CA GLU A 34 27.38 14.81 43.46
C GLU A 34 28.74 14.93 42.76
N LYS A 35 29.50 13.83 42.60
CA LYS A 35 30.75 13.82 41.82
C LYS A 35 30.55 13.63 40.30
N ALA A 36 29.42 13.07 39.86
CA ALA A 36 28.97 13.09 38.47
C ALA A 36 28.28 14.40 38.10
N LYS A 37 28.22 15.37 39.03
CA LYS A 37 27.97 16.77 38.75
C LYS A 37 29.29 17.50 38.46
N VAL A 38 30.14 16.92 37.60
CA VAL A 38 30.92 17.77 36.71
C VAL A 38 29.86 18.41 35.83
N ILE A 39 29.56 19.67 36.14
CA ILE A 39 28.70 20.51 35.36
C ILE A 39 29.35 20.64 33.98
N GLU A 40 29.08 19.71 33.06
CA GLU A 40 28.90 20.12 31.68
C GLU A 40 27.72 21.08 31.75
N ARG A 41 28.05 22.36 31.73
CA ARG A 41 27.06 23.43 31.72
C ARG A 41 26.21 23.18 30.49
N PHE A 42 24.97 22.71 30.69
CA PHE A 42 23.94 22.99 29.70
C PHE A 42 24.05 24.47 29.39
N PRO A 43 24.21 24.83 28.11
CA PRO A 43 24.29 26.22 27.72
C PRO A 43 23.12 26.95 28.36
N THR A 44 23.41 27.96 29.18
CA THR A 44 22.39 28.95 29.54
C THR A 44 21.72 29.44 28.25
N GLU A 45 20.50 30.00 28.33
CA GLU A 45 19.82 30.59 27.15
C GLU A 45 20.72 31.61 26.41
N LYS A 46 21.76 32.11 27.08
CA LYS A 46 22.83 32.98 26.56
C LYS A 46 24.06 32.25 25.94
N GLN A 47 24.28 30.96 26.23
CA GLN A 47 25.31 30.09 25.65
C GLN A 47 24.80 29.24 24.47
N LEU A 48 23.49 29.21 24.21
CA LEU A 48 22.87 28.61 23.01
C LEU A 48 23.21 29.35 21.69
N PHE A 49 24.02 30.41 21.77
CA PHE A 49 24.44 31.24 20.64
C PHE A 49 25.86 30.94 20.13
N ASP A 50 26.48 29.82 20.54
CA ASP A 50 27.72 29.34 19.90
C ASP A 50 27.35 28.48 18.67
N PRO A 51 27.68 28.93 17.45
CA PRO A 51 27.41 28.17 16.22
C PRO A 51 27.98 26.75 16.27
N ASN A 52 29.13 26.54 16.94
CA ASN A 52 29.75 25.22 17.02
C ASN A 52 28.92 24.23 17.85
N ILE A 53 28.36 24.68 18.99
CA ILE A 53 27.50 23.83 19.82
C ILE A 53 26.23 23.47 19.04
N LEU A 54 25.65 24.44 18.32
CA LEU A 54 24.46 24.19 17.51
C LEU A 54 24.75 23.21 16.36
N ILE A 55 25.88 23.36 15.66
CA ILE A 55 26.31 22.44 14.59
C ILE A 55 26.47 21.02 15.13
N GLN A 56 27.17 20.85 16.26
CA GLN A 56 27.41 19.52 16.83
C GLN A 56 26.12 18.87 17.33
N ASN A 57 25.19 19.65 17.89
CA ASN A 57 23.88 19.13 18.27
C ASN A 57 23.04 18.70 17.06
N ILE A 58 23.00 19.52 16.00
CA ILE A 58 22.32 19.17 14.74
C ILE A 58 22.93 17.88 14.16
N PHE A 59 24.25 17.80 14.10
CA PHE A 59 24.94 16.62 13.58
C PHE A 59 24.59 15.36 14.37
N ARG A 60 24.63 15.43 15.71
CA ARG A 60 24.28 14.32 16.60
C ARG A 60 22.84 13.85 16.40
N GLU A 61 21.86 14.75 16.43
CA GLU A 61 20.45 14.37 16.20
C GLU A 61 20.24 13.79 14.79
N ALA A 62 20.92 14.35 13.79
CA ALA A 62 20.81 13.89 12.40
C ALA A 62 21.33 12.45 12.21
N THR A 63 22.30 11.98 13.01
CA THR A 63 22.76 10.58 12.95
C THR A 63 21.66 9.57 13.31
N GLU A 64 20.61 10.03 13.98
CA GLU A 64 19.42 9.26 14.35
C GLU A 64 18.19 9.71 13.52
N GLY A 65 18.39 10.34 12.36
CA GLY A 65 17.31 10.77 11.47
C GLY A 65 16.50 11.98 11.94
N ARG A 66 16.90 12.64 13.05
CA ARG A 66 16.14 13.72 13.69
C ARG A 66 16.68 15.11 13.36
N ILE A 67 15.79 16.09 13.43
CA ILE A 67 16.14 17.51 13.45
C ILE A 67 15.75 18.11 14.81
N PRO A 68 16.59 18.97 15.43
CA PRO A 68 16.23 19.64 16.67
C PRO A 68 14.88 20.36 16.59
N LYS A 69 14.02 20.14 17.59
CA LYS A 69 12.67 20.75 17.73
C LYS A 69 11.63 20.26 16.70
N VAL A 70 11.93 19.21 15.92
CA VAL A 70 10.96 18.54 15.05
C VAL A 70 10.70 17.13 15.61
N PRO A 71 9.45 16.74 15.91
CA PRO A 71 9.14 15.49 16.61
C PRO A 71 9.10 14.26 15.68
N PHE A 72 9.58 14.39 14.44
CA PHE A 72 9.53 13.33 13.44
C PHE A 72 10.92 12.96 12.94
N THR A 73 11.13 11.67 12.79
CA THR A 73 12.39 11.08 12.33
C THR A 73 12.29 10.70 10.85
N ALA A 74 13.25 11.12 10.04
CA ALA A 74 13.35 10.66 8.66
C ALA A 74 13.51 9.13 8.61
N GLY A 75 12.79 8.49 7.70
CA GLY A 75 12.77 7.04 7.47
C GLY A 75 11.92 6.23 8.44
N GLU A 76 11.42 6.85 9.51
CA GLU A 76 10.60 6.16 10.52
C GLU A 76 9.20 6.76 10.63
N ALA A 77 9.09 8.10 10.60
CA ALA A 77 7.80 8.77 10.71
C ALA A 77 6.93 8.52 9.48
N ARG A 78 5.62 8.37 9.69
CA ARG A 78 4.65 8.29 8.60
C ARG A 78 3.99 9.64 8.33
N LEU A 79 3.57 9.85 7.09
CA LEU A 79 2.74 10.99 6.69
C LEU A 79 1.50 11.10 7.59
N ASP A 80 0.85 9.97 7.86
CA ASP A 80 -0.39 9.93 8.65
C ASP A 80 -0.16 10.41 10.09
N ASP A 81 1.03 10.15 10.67
CA ASP A 81 1.40 10.64 12.00
C ASP A 81 1.58 12.16 11.99
N VAL A 82 2.24 12.69 10.94
CA VAL A 82 2.40 14.13 10.75
C VAL A 82 1.04 14.81 10.60
N LEU A 83 0.15 14.29 9.75
CA LEU A 83 -1.18 14.84 9.54
C LEU A 83 -2.04 14.75 10.81
N THR A 84 -1.91 13.67 11.59
CA THR A 84 -2.61 13.51 12.86
C THR A 84 -2.18 14.54 13.89
N GLU A 85 -0.86 14.78 14.02
CA GLU A 85 -0.34 15.70 15.03
C GLU A 85 -0.45 17.17 14.58
N TRP A 86 -0.20 17.46 13.31
CA TRP A 86 0.00 18.81 12.79
C TRP A 86 -1.13 19.31 11.87
N GLY A 87 -2.04 18.43 11.45
CA GLY A 87 -3.13 18.74 10.53
C GLY A 87 -2.69 18.81 9.07
N GLU A 88 -3.62 19.23 8.20
CA GLU A 88 -3.38 19.39 6.77
C GLU A 88 -2.26 20.42 6.48
N PRO A 89 -1.36 20.15 5.53
CA PRO A 89 -0.29 21.07 5.16
C PRO A 89 -0.82 22.29 4.40
N GLU A 90 -0.13 23.43 4.51
CA GLU A 90 -0.52 24.64 3.78
C GLU A 90 -0.20 24.56 2.28
N LYS A 91 0.74 23.70 1.88
CA LYS A 91 1.10 23.48 0.48
C LYS A 91 1.69 22.09 0.28
N GLU A 92 1.38 21.47 -0.86
CA GLU A 92 1.99 20.22 -1.33
C GLU A 92 2.61 20.43 -2.72
N THR A 93 3.79 19.88 -2.96
CA THR A 93 4.52 20.00 -4.23
C THR A 93 5.10 18.64 -4.65
N PRO A 94 4.78 18.11 -5.85
CA PRO A 94 5.39 16.89 -6.37
C PRO A 94 6.90 17.05 -6.63
N SER A 95 7.65 15.95 -6.50
CA SER A 95 9.08 15.83 -6.80
C SER A 95 9.37 14.44 -7.39
N GLY A 96 10.55 14.25 -8.00
CA GLY A 96 10.94 12.96 -8.57
C GLY A 96 11.06 11.83 -7.54
N ASP A 97 11.39 12.17 -6.28
CA ASP A 97 11.58 11.21 -5.18
C ASP A 97 10.32 11.04 -4.29
N GLY A 98 9.21 11.71 -4.60
CA GLY A 98 7.98 11.70 -3.80
C GLY A 98 7.28 13.06 -3.76
N LYS A 99 6.50 13.34 -2.71
CA LYS A 99 5.78 14.62 -2.54
C LYS A 99 6.34 15.38 -1.35
N TYR A 100 6.32 16.71 -1.43
CA TYR A 100 6.77 17.60 -0.36
C TYR A 100 5.59 18.38 0.22
N ILE A 101 5.41 18.30 1.52
CA ILE A 101 4.40 19.04 2.28
C ILE A 101 5.06 20.13 3.14
N ASP A 102 4.56 21.35 3.04
CA ASP A 102 5.10 22.53 3.71
C ASP A 102 4.25 22.92 4.92
N TYR A 103 4.91 23.16 6.06
CA TYR A 103 4.33 23.79 7.25
C TYR A 103 5.06 25.11 7.56
N PRO A 104 4.78 26.21 6.84
CA PRO A 104 5.50 27.47 6.97
C PRO A 104 5.42 28.07 8.39
N THR A 105 4.29 27.88 9.08
CA THR A 105 4.10 28.35 10.46
C THR A 105 5.00 27.63 11.45
N LYS A 106 5.40 26.39 11.15
CA LYS A 106 6.31 25.56 11.94
C LYS A 106 7.76 25.62 11.43
N LEU A 107 8.00 26.30 10.31
CA LEU A 107 9.31 26.38 9.64
C LEU A 107 9.88 25.01 9.28
N VAL A 108 9.01 24.09 8.86
CA VAL A 108 9.36 22.70 8.52
C VAL A 108 8.72 22.31 7.20
N THR A 109 9.43 21.49 6.43
CA THR A 109 8.93 20.83 5.22
C THR A 109 9.27 19.36 5.33
N PHE A 110 8.34 18.48 4.94
CA PHE A 110 8.59 17.04 4.85
C PHE A 110 8.54 16.58 3.41
N GLY A 111 9.51 15.78 2.98
CA GLY A 111 9.41 14.93 1.80
C GLY A 111 8.92 13.55 2.21
N HIS A 112 7.92 13.01 1.52
CA HIS A 112 7.41 11.67 1.76
C HIS A 112 7.17 10.90 0.47
N THR A 113 7.31 9.58 0.56
CA THR A 113 6.93 8.62 -0.47
C THR A 113 6.35 7.40 0.22
N ASN A 114 5.33 6.76 -0.35
CA ASN A 114 4.68 5.59 0.25
C ASN A 114 4.35 5.80 1.74
N HIS A 115 3.72 6.94 2.05
CA HIS A 115 3.40 7.40 3.40
C HIS A 115 4.59 7.47 4.39
N THR A 116 5.84 7.35 3.96
CA THR A 116 7.02 7.40 4.83
C THR A 116 7.78 8.70 4.60
N ILE A 117 8.08 9.43 5.68
CA ILE A 117 8.85 10.67 5.62
C ILE A 117 10.30 10.33 5.29
N PHE A 118 10.82 10.72 4.13
CA PHE A 118 12.21 10.48 3.74
C PHE A 118 13.10 11.72 3.87
N ASP A 119 12.53 12.92 3.94
CA ASP A 119 13.27 14.17 4.07
C ASP A 119 12.60 15.06 5.11
N VAL A 120 13.33 15.44 6.15
CA VAL A 120 12.87 16.43 7.13
C VAL A 120 13.70 17.68 6.92
N ARG A 121 13.07 18.82 6.61
CA ARG A 121 13.74 20.10 6.42
C ARG A 121 13.36 21.07 7.52
N SER A 122 14.34 21.82 8.05
CA SER A 122 14.07 22.88 9.01
C SER A 122 14.64 24.21 8.56
N PHE A 123 13.78 25.23 8.66
CA PHE A 123 14.05 26.64 8.39
C PHE A 123 14.10 27.43 9.70
N SER A 124 14.49 26.78 10.81
CA SER A 124 14.60 27.42 12.12
C SER A 124 15.49 28.66 12.05
N LYS A 125 15.04 29.75 12.68
CA LYS A 125 15.77 31.04 12.68
C LYS A 125 17.15 30.95 13.35
N ASP A 126 17.34 29.98 14.24
CA ASP A 126 18.61 29.72 14.92
C ASP A 126 19.72 29.33 13.92
N LEU A 127 19.35 28.78 12.74
CA LEU A 127 20.29 28.41 11.69
C LEU A 127 21.00 29.63 11.07
N HIS A 128 20.39 30.83 11.14
CA HIS A 128 21.04 32.06 10.68
C HIS A 128 22.25 32.47 11.52
N LEU A 129 22.49 31.81 12.66
CA LEU A 129 23.71 31.97 13.45
C LEU A 129 24.89 31.17 12.89
N ILE A 130 24.64 30.21 12.01
CA ILE A 130 25.65 29.34 11.42
C ILE A 130 26.02 29.86 10.04
N HIS A 131 27.31 30.08 9.84
CA HIS A 131 27.88 30.45 8.56
C HIS A 131 28.61 29.26 7.89
N PHE A 132 28.84 29.40 6.59
CA PHE A 132 29.54 28.41 5.76
C PHE A 132 30.85 27.90 6.38
N GLU A 133 31.70 28.81 6.86
CA GLU A 133 33.00 28.47 7.45
C GLU A 133 32.84 27.70 8.77
N ASP A 134 31.85 28.05 9.61
CA ASP A 134 31.60 27.39 10.89
C ASP A 134 31.34 25.89 10.70
N ILE A 135 30.56 25.53 9.66
CA ILE A 135 30.27 24.13 9.33
C ILE A 135 31.55 23.39 8.96
N THR A 136 32.36 23.98 8.06
CA THR A 136 33.58 23.32 7.58
C THR A 136 34.67 23.24 8.66
N GLN A 137 34.69 24.18 9.61
CA GLN A 137 35.60 24.15 10.75
C GLN A 137 35.15 23.12 11.80
N SER A 138 33.85 23.00 12.04
CA SER A 138 33.29 22.11 13.06
C SER A 138 33.19 20.64 12.61
N LEU A 139 32.79 20.39 11.36
CA LEU A 139 32.55 19.04 10.82
C LEU A 139 33.61 18.57 9.82
N GLY A 140 34.51 19.47 9.39
CA GLY A 140 35.49 19.17 8.35
C GLY A 140 34.93 19.31 6.93
N LYS A 141 35.48 18.54 5.99
CA LYS A 141 35.01 18.58 4.59
C LYS A 141 33.73 17.73 4.45
N PRO A 142 32.72 18.23 3.70
CA PRO A 142 31.55 17.42 3.40
C PRO A 142 31.92 16.24 2.48
N SER A 143 31.12 15.18 2.56
CA SER A 143 31.21 14.02 1.67
C SER A 143 30.97 14.43 0.21
N GLU A 144 30.04 15.35 -0.02
CA GLU A 144 29.73 15.89 -1.35
C GLU A 144 29.37 17.38 -1.27
N GLN A 145 29.69 18.13 -2.34
CA GLN A 145 29.20 19.50 -2.53
C GLN A 145 28.40 19.59 -3.82
N ARG A 146 27.14 19.98 -3.71
CA ARG A 146 26.26 20.20 -4.87
C ARG A 146 25.99 21.69 -5.06
N TYR A 147 25.72 22.07 -6.30
CA TYR A 147 25.35 23.43 -6.66
C TYR A 147 24.00 23.42 -7.35
N TYR A 148 23.11 24.31 -6.94
CA TYR A 148 21.80 24.49 -7.54
C TYR A 148 21.62 25.95 -7.94
N LYS A 149 21.17 26.19 -9.17
CA LYS A 149 20.93 27.53 -9.67
C LYS A 149 19.72 27.56 -10.60
N ASP A 150 18.79 28.47 -10.30
CA ASP A 150 17.68 28.84 -11.18
C ASP A 150 17.56 30.37 -11.28
N SER A 151 16.41 30.88 -11.74
CA SER A 151 16.15 32.32 -11.90
C SER A 151 16.03 33.09 -10.59
N GLN A 152 15.80 32.41 -9.47
CA GLN A 152 15.56 33.00 -8.15
C GLN A 152 16.60 32.59 -7.09
N ILE A 153 17.27 31.44 -7.29
CA ILE A 153 18.10 30.78 -6.29
C ILE A 153 19.49 30.47 -6.87
N ASP A 154 20.54 30.73 -6.08
CA ASP A 154 21.94 30.30 -6.35
C ASP A 154 22.52 29.78 -5.03
N GLN A 155 22.56 28.46 -4.88
CA GLN A 155 22.85 27.78 -3.62
C GLN A 155 23.98 26.74 -3.75
N ILE A 156 24.66 26.54 -2.63
CA ILE A 156 25.55 25.40 -2.38
C ILE A 156 24.89 24.49 -1.34
N ILE A 157 25.02 23.18 -1.55
CA ILE A 157 24.54 22.14 -0.65
C ILE A 157 25.75 21.35 -0.17
N LEU A 158 26.00 21.36 1.13
CA LEU A 158 27.05 20.56 1.76
C LEU A 158 26.42 19.27 2.29
N VAL A 159 26.77 18.14 1.70
CA VAL A 159 26.22 16.83 2.06
C VAL A 159 27.22 16.10 2.94
N TYR A 160 26.79 15.71 4.13
CA TYR A 160 27.52 14.84 5.04
C TYR A 160 26.79 13.49 5.10
N GLU A 161 27.45 12.44 4.63
CA GLU A 161 27.03 11.06 4.86
C GLU A 161 27.28 10.72 6.33
N LEU A 162 26.23 10.46 7.10
CA LEU A 162 26.34 10.22 8.54
C LEU A 162 26.52 8.73 8.84
N ASN A 163 25.74 7.89 8.15
CA ASN A 163 25.76 6.43 8.19
C ASN A 163 25.04 5.88 6.94
N ASP A 164 24.81 4.56 6.86
CA ASP A 164 24.19 3.92 5.70
C ASP A 164 22.72 4.35 5.46
N ALA A 165 22.09 4.97 6.45
CA ALA A 165 20.69 5.38 6.45
C ALA A 165 20.47 6.89 6.23
N TYR A 166 21.35 7.75 6.74
CA TYR A 166 21.10 9.19 6.84
C TYR A 166 22.19 10.09 6.26
N GLN A 167 21.72 11.15 5.60
CA GLN A 167 22.50 12.30 5.15
C GLN A 167 22.06 13.56 5.88
N LEU A 168 23.02 14.38 6.30
CA LEU A 168 22.78 15.76 6.72
C LEU A 168 23.20 16.71 5.59
N LYS A 169 22.26 17.50 5.11
CA LYS A 169 22.46 18.50 4.07
C LYS A 169 22.37 19.89 4.69
N TRP A 170 23.40 20.71 4.46
CA TRP A 170 23.40 22.13 4.78
C TRP A 170 23.20 22.93 3.51
N ILE A 171 22.14 23.74 3.44
CA ILE A 171 21.81 24.52 2.26
C ILE A 171 22.06 25.99 2.54
N LEU A 172 22.93 26.60 1.73
CA LEU A 172 23.36 27.99 1.88
C LEU A 172 23.35 28.70 0.51
N PRO A 173 23.19 30.03 0.45
CA PRO A 173 23.55 30.79 -0.74
C PRO A 173 24.98 30.48 -1.17
N ARG A 174 25.26 30.47 -2.48
CA ARG A 174 26.63 30.21 -2.96
C ARG A 174 27.57 31.33 -2.48
N PRO A 175 28.72 31.01 -1.85
CA PRO A 175 29.72 32.01 -1.50
C PRO A 175 30.16 32.85 -2.70
N THR A 176 30.19 34.17 -2.53
CA THR A 176 30.63 35.12 -3.57
C THR A 176 31.68 36.08 -3.01
N LYS A 177 32.33 36.86 -3.89
CA LYS A 177 33.24 37.94 -3.43
C LYS A 177 32.58 38.97 -2.51
N LYS A 178 31.26 39.18 -2.64
CA LYS A 178 30.50 40.12 -1.81
C LYS A 178 30.00 39.50 -0.50
N ASN A 179 29.80 38.18 -0.50
CA ASN A 179 29.36 37.42 0.67
C ASN A 179 30.13 36.09 0.69
N PRO A 180 31.39 36.08 1.17
CA PRO A 180 32.24 34.90 1.14
C PRO A 180 31.85 33.86 2.20
N ASN A 181 31.12 34.26 3.24
CA ASN A 181 30.72 33.41 4.34
C ASN A 181 29.20 33.51 4.61
N PRO A 182 28.36 33.00 3.70
CA PRO A 182 26.90 33.11 3.81
C PRO A 182 26.36 32.31 5.00
N VAL A 183 25.22 32.73 5.53
CA VAL A 183 24.48 32.00 6.58
C VAL A 183 23.72 30.81 6.02
N VAL A 184 23.45 29.83 6.86
CA VAL A 184 22.60 28.67 6.52
C VAL A 184 21.18 29.14 6.26
N HIS A 185 20.61 28.74 5.12
CA HIS A 185 19.21 28.98 4.82
C HIS A 185 18.33 27.92 5.50
N HIS A 186 18.69 26.66 5.34
CA HIS A 186 18.00 25.54 5.97
C HIS A 186 18.90 24.30 6.02
N ILE A 187 18.48 23.34 6.81
CA ILE A 187 19.08 22.00 6.84
C ILE A 187 18.06 20.96 6.42
N SER A 188 18.56 19.82 5.95
CA SER A 188 17.75 18.64 5.60
C SER A 188 18.41 17.41 6.19
N VAL A 189 17.63 16.59 6.88
CA VAL A 189 18.00 15.22 7.26
C VAL A 189 17.23 14.30 6.33
N TYR A 190 17.99 13.61 5.48
CA TYR A 190 17.48 12.86 4.36
C TYR A 190 17.87 11.40 4.49
N THR A 191 16.94 10.52 4.15
CA THR A 191 17.18 9.11 3.93
C THR A 191 16.76 8.76 2.50
N ASP A 192 17.49 7.83 1.89
CA ASP A 192 17.22 7.40 0.52
C ASP A 192 15.90 6.61 0.49
N PRO A 193 14.86 7.12 -0.19
CA PRO A 193 13.55 6.46 -0.20
C PRO A 193 13.59 5.05 -0.79
N SER A 194 14.54 4.76 -1.68
CA SER A 194 14.71 3.42 -2.25
C SER A 194 15.18 2.39 -1.22
N LYS A 195 15.73 2.85 -0.09
CA LYS A 195 16.17 2.01 1.03
C LYS A 195 15.11 1.89 2.13
N LEU A 196 14.03 2.67 2.06
CA LEU A 196 12.91 2.58 2.99
C LEU A 196 12.12 1.31 2.69
N LYS A 197 12.45 0.24 3.40
CA LYS A 197 11.56 -0.93 3.44
C LYS A 197 10.42 -0.58 4.39
N VAL A 198 9.19 -0.58 3.89
CA VAL A 198 8.02 -0.64 4.77
C VAL A 198 8.15 -1.91 5.60
N ASP A 199 8.32 -1.77 6.91
CA ASP A 199 8.38 -2.91 7.83
C ASP A 199 6.97 -3.46 8.06
N TYR A 200 6.47 -4.16 7.04
CA TYR A 200 5.18 -4.84 7.12
C TYR A 200 5.15 -5.86 8.26
N GLU A 201 6.28 -6.44 8.67
CA GLU A 201 6.32 -7.40 9.77
C GLU A 201 5.93 -6.72 11.09
N SER A 202 6.53 -5.57 11.38
CA SER A 202 6.17 -4.76 12.55
C SER A 202 4.71 -4.30 12.49
N PHE A 203 4.24 -3.83 11.34
CA PHE A 203 2.85 -3.40 11.18
C PHE A 203 1.86 -4.57 11.35
N LEU A 204 2.12 -5.73 10.73
CA LEU A 204 1.32 -6.96 10.86
C LEU A 204 1.28 -7.45 12.30
N ALA A 205 2.37 -7.31 13.06
CA ALA A 205 2.40 -7.66 14.47
C ALA A 205 1.48 -6.78 15.33
N THR A 206 1.13 -5.57 14.87
CA THR A 206 0.14 -4.70 15.55
C THR A 206 -1.30 -5.01 15.19
N MET A 207 -1.56 -5.74 14.09
CA MET A 207 -2.91 -6.07 13.65
C MET A 207 -3.47 -7.27 14.42
N SER A 208 -4.71 -7.14 14.86
CA SER A 208 -5.52 -8.27 15.36
C SER A 208 -5.84 -9.26 14.24
N LEU A 209 -6.19 -10.49 14.61
CA LEU A 209 -6.63 -11.50 13.65
C LEU A 209 -7.88 -11.04 12.87
N ASP A 210 -8.79 -10.31 13.53
CA ASP A 210 -10.00 -9.78 12.89
C ASP A 210 -9.66 -8.74 11.81
N GLU A 211 -8.71 -7.84 12.08
CA GLU A 211 -8.23 -6.88 11.07
C GLU A 211 -7.56 -7.59 9.90
N LYS A 212 -6.74 -8.61 10.17
CA LYS A 212 -6.05 -9.39 9.15
C LYS A 212 -7.03 -10.13 8.23
N ILE A 213 -8.00 -10.84 8.80
CA ILE A 213 -9.04 -11.53 8.03
C ILE A 213 -9.90 -10.52 7.27
N GLY A 214 -10.25 -9.39 7.89
CA GLY A 214 -10.96 -8.30 7.23
C GLY A 214 -10.25 -7.85 5.96
N GLN A 215 -8.93 -7.62 6.02
CA GLN A 215 -8.14 -7.23 4.85
C GLN A 215 -8.19 -8.23 3.69
N MET A 216 -8.47 -9.51 3.95
CA MET A 216 -8.61 -10.56 2.94
C MET A 216 -10.00 -10.62 2.30
N ILE A 217 -10.91 -9.69 2.61
CA ILE A 217 -12.27 -9.66 2.07
C ILE A 217 -12.46 -8.49 1.10
N MET A 218 -12.96 -8.83 -0.09
CA MET A 218 -13.55 -7.88 -1.03
C MET A 218 -15.07 -8.02 -0.97
N ALA A 219 -15.73 -7.02 -0.37
CA ALA A 219 -17.16 -7.06 -0.07
C ALA A 219 -18.01 -6.39 -1.15
N GLY A 220 -19.11 -7.02 -1.55
CA GLY A 220 -20.20 -6.34 -2.22
C GLY A 220 -20.90 -5.35 -1.29
N VAL A 221 -21.45 -4.28 -1.86
CA VAL A 221 -22.30 -3.33 -1.13
C VAL A 221 -23.65 -3.15 -1.81
N GLU A 222 -24.66 -2.87 -1.00
CA GLU A 222 -26.02 -2.63 -1.46
C GLU A 222 -26.35 -1.14 -1.56
N GLY A 223 -27.30 -0.82 -2.43
CA GLY A 223 -27.84 0.52 -2.57
C GLY A 223 -26.91 1.50 -3.27
N THR A 224 -27.37 2.75 -3.31
CA THR A 224 -26.74 3.89 -4.01
C THR A 224 -26.17 4.92 -3.01
N ILE A 225 -26.25 4.63 -1.71
CA ILE A 225 -25.65 5.38 -0.62
C ILE A 225 -25.09 4.38 0.39
N PRO A 226 -24.09 4.75 1.22
CA PRO A 226 -23.60 3.85 2.25
C PRO A 226 -24.72 3.44 3.21
N THR A 227 -24.94 2.13 3.36
CA THR A 227 -25.93 1.56 4.28
C THR A 227 -25.31 1.30 5.66
N LYS A 228 -26.14 1.05 6.68
CA LYS A 228 -25.63 0.62 7.99
C LYS A 228 -24.80 -0.67 7.90
N GLN A 229 -25.23 -1.60 7.06
CA GLN A 229 -24.50 -2.84 6.78
C GLN A 229 -23.14 -2.54 6.17
N THR A 230 -23.07 -1.62 5.20
CA THR A 230 -21.81 -1.15 4.60
C THR A 230 -20.90 -0.54 5.68
N THR A 231 -21.45 0.32 6.55
CA THR A 231 -20.71 0.90 7.68
C THR A 231 -20.15 -0.19 8.59
N ASN A 232 -20.97 -1.16 9.00
CA ASN A 232 -20.53 -2.26 9.86
C ASN A 232 -19.42 -3.11 9.20
N LEU A 233 -19.51 -3.41 7.91
CA LEU A 233 -18.45 -4.16 7.19
C LEU A 233 -17.11 -3.42 7.27
N ILE A 234 -17.13 -2.10 7.15
CA ILE A 234 -15.92 -1.27 7.17
C ILE A 234 -15.41 -1.04 8.59
N GLU A 235 -16.28 -0.65 9.52
CA GLU A 235 -15.91 -0.26 10.87
C GLU A 235 -15.70 -1.43 11.81
N ASP A 236 -16.54 -2.47 11.75
CA ASP A 236 -16.47 -3.60 12.67
C ASP A 236 -15.66 -4.77 12.10
N TYR A 237 -15.89 -5.09 10.81
CA TYR A 237 -15.24 -6.23 10.14
C TYR A 237 -13.98 -5.86 9.37
N LYS A 238 -13.64 -4.56 9.28
CA LYS A 238 -12.37 -4.06 8.73
C LYS A 238 -12.07 -4.60 7.33
N VAL A 239 -13.10 -4.73 6.48
CA VAL A 239 -12.95 -5.31 5.13
C VAL A 239 -11.84 -4.61 4.34
N GLY A 240 -11.10 -5.37 3.55
CA GLY A 240 -9.94 -4.88 2.79
C GLY A 240 -10.32 -4.07 1.56
N GLY A 241 -11.51 -4.33 1.01
CA GLY A 241 -12.03 -3.61 -0.13
C GLY A 241 -13.53 -3.78 -0.36
N VAL A 242 -14.03 -3.01 -1.32
CA VAL A 242 -15.40 -3.02 -1.79
C VAL A 242 -15.42 -3.20 -3.31
N ILE A 243 -16.33 -4.06 -3.80
CA ILE A 243 -16.70 -4.13 -5.21
C ILE A 243 -18.07 -3.50 -5.46
N PHE A 244 -18.13 -2.67 -6.50
CA PHE A 244 -19.35 -2.05 -7.00
C PHE A 244 -19.86 -2.70 -8.29
N PHE A 245 -21.17 -2.67 -8.46
CA PHE A 245 -21.88 -3.11 -9.65
C PHE A 245 -22.74 -1.96 -10.21
N SER A 246 -23.31 -2.13 -11.40
CA SER A 246 -24.21 -1.14 -12.01
C SER A 246 -25.40 -0.75 -11.11
N LYS A 247 -25.86 -1.67 -10.24
CA LYS A 247 -26.94 -1.37 -9.28
C LYS A 247 -26.56 -0.29 -8.24
N ASN A 248 -25.27 -0.08 -8.01
CA ASN A 248 -24.75 0.91 -7.07
C ASN A 248 -24.61 2.31 -7.71
N PHE A 249 -24.57 2.38 -9.04
CA PHE A 249 -24.26 3.59 -9.79
C PHE A 249 -25.40 4.00 -10.73
N THR A 250 -26.10 5.08 -10.38
CA THR A 250 -27.26 5.60 -11.14
C THR A 250 -26.92 6.85 -11.94
N SER A 251 -25.95 7.65 -11.49
CA SER A 251 -25.43 8.82 -12.20
C SER A 251 -24.00 9.10 -11.75
N TYR A 252 -23.25 9.88 -12.54
CA TYR A 252 -21.89 10.28 -12.17
C TYR A 252 -21.84 10.88 -10.76
N ARG A 253 -22.64 11.92 -10.49
CA ARG A 253 -22.63 12.60 -9.17
C ARG A 253 -22.93 11.67 -8.00
N GLN A 254 -23.98 10.86 -8.11
CA GLN A 254 -24.33 9.92 -7.04
C GLN A 254 -23.23 8.86 -6.83
N SER A 255 -22.52 8.46 -7.89
CA SER A 255 -21.42 7.50 -7.79
C SER A 255 -20.28 8.07 -6.94
N ILE A 256 -19.90 9.33 -7.19
CA ILE A 256 -18.90 10.05 -6.38
C ILE A 256 -19.35 10.18 -4.93
N ASP A 257 -20.61 10.53 -4.69
CA ASP A 257 -21.15 10.67 -3.34
C ASP A 257 -21.11 9.35 -2.57
N LEU A 258 -21.44 8.23 -3.22
CA LEU A 258 -21.34 6.88 -2.64
C LEU A 258 -19.89 6.53 -2.30
N VAL A 259 -18.97 6.70 -3.26
CA VAL A 259 -17.55 6.36 -3.08
C VAL A 259 -16.91 7.22 -2.00
N ASN A 260 -17.13 8.54 -2.01
CA ASN A 260 -16.64 9.45 -0.97
C ASN A 260 -17.29 9.16 0.40
N GLY A 261 -18.56 8.74 0.42
CA GLY A 261 -19.23 8.28 1.64
C GLY A 261 -18.54 7.07 2.26
N ILE A 262 -18.20 6.07 1.44
CA ILE A 262 -17.45 4.87 1.87
C ILE A 262 -16.04 5.23 2.35
N LYS A 263 -15.31 6.09 1.61
CA LYS A 263 -13.98 6.57 2.03
C LYS A 263 -14.04 7.29 3.38
N ARG A 264 -15.07 8.12 3.60
CA ARG A 264 -15.29 8.83 4.87
C ARG A 264 -15.58 7.88 6.02
N ILE A 265 -16.37 6.84 5.81
CA ILE A 265 -16.59 5.81 6.84
C ILE A 265 -15.26 5.12 7.18
N ASN A 266 -14.46 4.79 6.16
CA ASN A 266 -13.17 4.13 6.38
C ASN A 266 -12.08 5.05 6.97
N SER A 267 -12.29 6.36 7.10
CA SER A 267 -11.24 7.28 7.56
C SER A 267 -10.84 7.07 9.03
N ILE A 268 -11.62 6.28 9.79
CA ILE A 268 -11.26 5.86 11.16
C ILE A 268 -10.26 4.69 11.17
N ASN A 269 -10.13 3.97 10.05
CA ASN A 269 -9.24 2.83 9.91
C ASN A 269 -7.90 3.33 9.36
N LYS A 270 -6.80 2.73 9.82
CA LYS A 270 -5.45 3.06 9.33
C LYS A 270 -5.19 2.63 7.89
N ILE A 271 -5.92 1.61 7.42
CA ILE A 271 -5.69 0.99 6.12
C ILE A 271 -6.82 1.43 5.17
N PRO A 272 -6.50 2.05 4.02
CA PRO A 272 -7.50 2.46 3.04
C PRO A 272 -8.05 1.26 2.26
N LEU A 273 -9.22 1.44 1.64
CA LEU A 273 -9.93 0.37 0.93
C LEU A 273 -9.44 0.22 -0.51
N LEU A 274 -9.38 -1.02 -0.99
CA LEU A 274 -9.46 -1.28 -2.43
C LEU A 274 -10.91 -1.03 -2.87
N LEU A 275 -11.11 -0.19 -3.86
CA LEU A 275 -12.42 0.20 -4.38
C LEU A 275 -12.47 -0.21 -5.85
N SER A 276 -13.26 -1.24 -6.13
CA SER A 276 -13.14 -2.02 -7.36
C SER A 276 -14.43 -2.11 -8.18
N VAL A 277 -14.26 -2.40 -9.47
CA VAL A 277 -15.35 -2.58 -10.43
C VAL A 277 -14.90 -3.44 -11.62
N ASP A 278 -15.85 -4.07 -12.32
CA ASP A 278 -15.63 -4.67 -13.65
C ASP A 278 -15.87 -3.63 -14.77
N GLN A 279 -14.86 -2.82 -15.07
CA GLN A 279 -14.89 -1.88 -16.19
C GLN A 279 -13.96 -2.37 -17.30
N GLU A 280 -14.42 -3.33 -18.10
CA GLU A 280 -13.63 -3.96 -19.18
C GLU A 280 -13.73 -3.21 -20.51
N GLY A 281 -14.86 -2.52 -20.73
CA GLY A 281 -15.27 -2.00 -22.04
C GLY A 281 -16.36 -2.88 -22.68
N GLY A 282 -16.84 -2.47 -23.85
CA GLY A 282 -17.90 -3.19 -24.57
C GLY A 282 -19.18 -3.38 -23.75
N ARG A 283 -19.58 -4.63 -23.53
CA ARG A 283 -20.79 -4.97 -22.75
C ARG A 283 -20.55 -5.03 -21.23
N VAL A 284 -19.29 -5.10 -20.79
CA VAL A 284 -18.92 -5.14 -19.36
C VAL A 284 -18.40 -3.76 -18.96
N THR A 285 -19.36 -2.87 -18.77
CA THR A 285 -19.17 -1.49 -18.32
C THR A 285 -20.17 -1.22 -17.21
N ARG A 286 -19.76 -0.48 -16.17
CA ARG A 286 -20.56 -0.23 -14.97
C ARG A 286 -20.75 1.26 -14.66
N LEU A 287 -19.84 2.10 -15.14
CA LEU A 287 -19.79 3.51 -14.78
C LEU A 287 -20.76 4.37 -15.63
N PRO A 288 -21.74 5.08 -15.02
CA PRO A 288 -22.75 5.83 -15.75
C PRO A 288 -22.29 7.24 -16.14
N GLY A 289 -22.57 7.66 -17.38
CA GLY A 289 -22.24 9.01 -17.87
C GLY A 289 -21.04 9.06 -18.82
N LEU A 290 -20.36 7.93 -18.99
CA LEU A 290 -19.28 7.74 -19.93
C LEU A 290 -19.77 7.14 -21.26
N GLU A 291 -19.08 7.45 -22.34
CA GLU A 291 -19.23 6.78 -23.64
C GLU A 291 -18.73 5.33 -23.54
N LYS A 292 -19.16 4.46 -24.46
CA LYS A 292 -18.73 3.06 -24.45
C LYS A 292 -17.43 2.88 -25.20
N LEU A 293 -16.45 2.28 -24.54
CA LEU A 293 -15.26 1.73 -25.17
C LEU A 293 -15.61 0.53 -26.08
N PRO A 294 -14.79 0.25 -27.12
CA PRO A 294 -14.96 -0.91 -27.98
C PRO A 294 -14.84 -2.23 -27.19
N THR A 295 -15.28 -3.34 -27.80
CA THR A 295 -15.04 -4.66 -27.20
C THR A 295 -13.57 -5.03 -27.30
N ASN A 296 -13.07 -5.89 -26.39
CA ASN A 296 -11.70 -6.40 -26.50
C ASN A 296 -11.48 -7.14 -27.82
N LYS A 297 -12.51 -7.81 -28.36
CA LYS A 297 -12.46 -8.42 -29.68
C LYS A 297 -12.23 -7.39 -30.80
N ASP A 298 -12.91 -6.25 -30.76
CA ASP A 298 -12.72 -5.19 -31.76
C ASP A 298 -11.31 -4.59 -31.67
N ILE A 299 -10.79 -4.41 -30.46
CA ILE A 299 -9.39 -4.01 -30.23
C ILE A 299 -8.43 -5.07 -30.80
N GLY A 300 -8.73 -6.34 -30.55
CA GLY A 300 -8.02 -7.50 -31.08
C GLY A 300 -7.92 -7.53 -32.60
N LEU A 301 -9.04 -7.25 -33.29
CA LEU A 301 -9.10 -7.18 -34.75
C LEU A 301 -8.20 -6.07 -35.33
N GLN A 302 -7.97 -5.00 -34.57
CA GLN A 302 -7.03 -3.95 -34.97
C GLN A 302 -5.56 -4.33 -34.74
N ASN A 303 -5.27 -5.17 -33.74
CA ASN A 303 -3.91 -5.64 -33.39
C ASN A 303 -2.90 -4.49 -33.26
N ASN A 304 -3.31 -3.42 -32.59
CA ASN A 304 -2.56 -2.19 -32.41
C ASN A 304 -2.23 -2.00 -30.92
N VAL A 305 -0.93 -1.96 -30.58
CA VAL A 305 -0.48 -1.86 -29.18
C VAL A 305 -0.67 -0.48 -28.62
N GLU A 306 -0.49 0.55 -29.44
CA GLU A 306 -0.72 1.94 -29.08
C GLU A 306 -2.20 2.15 -28.75
N LEU A 307 -3.10 1.53 -29.51
CA LEU A 307 -4.53 1.51 -29.21
C LEU A 307 -4.81 0.83 -27.85
N SER A 308 -4.28 -0.37 -27.60
CA SER A 308 -4.47 -1.06 -26.32
C SER A 308 -3.94 -0.27 -25.12
N SER A 309 -2.82 0.43 -25.29
CA SER A 309 -2.27 1.34 -24.27
C SER A 309 -3.21 2.53 -24.05
N GLN A 310 -3.68 3.20 -25.10
CA GLN A 310 -4.65 4.30 -24.99
C GLN A 310 -5.94 3.85 -24.30
N ILE A 311 -6.46 2.67 -24.61
CA ILE A 311 -7.63 2.08 -23.95
C ILE A 311 -7.35 1.87 -22.46
N GLY A 312 -6.20 1.32 -22.09
CA GLY A 312 -5.82 1.13 -20.69
C GLY A 312 -5.72 2.46 -19.92
N THR A 313 -5.13 3.49 -20.52
CA THR A 313 -5.09 4.84 -19.95
C THR A 313 -6.50 5.42 -19.75
N ILE A 314 -7.38 5.28 -20.75
CA ILE A 314 -8.76 5.76 -20.63
C ILE A 314 -9.50 5.00 -19.52
N LEU A 315 -9.39 3.68 -19.45
CA LEU A 315 -9.98 2.88 -18.37
C LEU A 315 -9.50 3.35 -16.99
N ALA A 316 -8.21 3.67 -16.85
CA ALA A 316 -7.68 4.18 -15.59
C ALA A 316 -8.28 5.54 -15.23
N GLN A 317 -8.36 6.46 -16.21
CA GLN A 317 -8.98 7.78 -16.03
C GLN A 317 -10.47 7.68 -15.70
N GLU A 318 -11.19 6.71 -16.30
CA GLU A 318 -12.57 6.42 -15.92
C GLU A 318 -12.66 6.01 -14.44
N LEU A 319 -11.79 5.13 -13.94
CA LEU A 319 -11.82 4.74 -12.53
C LEU A 319 -11.44 5.87 -11.58
N GLU A 320 -10.37 6.60 -11.91
CA GLU A 320 -9.90 7.75 -11.12
C GLU A 320 -10.99 8.81 -10.98
N ALA A 321 -11.67 9.13 -12.09
CA ALA A 321 -12.77 10.10 -12.10
C ALA A 321 -13.95 9.70 -11.21
N TYR A 322 -14.08 8.41 -10.86
CA TYR A 322 -15.09 7.85 -9.96
C TYR A 322 -14.54 7.52 -8.57
N GLY A 323 -13.24 7.76 -8.33
CA GLY A 323 -12.57 7.56 -7.05
C GLY A 323 -12.29 6.09 -6.73
N LEU A 324 -12.33 5.24 -7.75
CA LEU A 324 -12.01 3.82 -7.71
C LEU A 324 -10.51 3.63 -7.98
N ASN A 325 -9.94 2.52 -7.52
CA ASN A 325 -8.49 2.29 -7.58
C ASN A 325 -8.09 0.88 -8.03
N MET A 326 -9.06 0.02 -8.33
CA MET A 326 -8.80 -1.33 -8.80
C MET A 326 -9.81 -1.70 -9.90
N ASN A 327 -9.31 -2.10 -11.07
CA ASN A 327 -10.16 -2.53 -12.17
C ASN A 327 -10.00 -4.02 -12.42
N TYR A 328 -11.11 -4.73 -12.56
CA TYR A 328 -11.09 -6.13 -12.97
C TYR A 328 -10.97 -6.22 -14.49
N ALA A 329 -9.85 -5.74 -15.00
CA ALA A 329 -9.43 -5.76 -16.38
C ALA A 329 -7.88 -5.75 -16.39
N PRO A 330 -7.23 -6.26 -17.45
CA PRO A 330 -7.82 -6.82 -18.66
C PRO A 330 -8.24 -8.29 -18.54
N VAL A 331 -9.19 -8.70 -19.39
CA VAL A 331 -9.46 -10.11 -19.64
C VAL A 331 -8.39 -10.64 -20.58
N VAL A 332 -7.62 -11.62 -20.11
CA VAL A 332 -6.52 -12.25 -20.87
C VAL A 332 -6.84 -13.71 -21.23
N ASP A 333 -8.10 -14.11 -21.12
CA ASP A 333 -8.57 -15.40 -21.62
C ASP A 333 -8.43 -15.46 -23.14
N VAL A 334 -7.89 -16.57 -23.65
CA VAL A 334 -7.86 -16.86 -25.08
C VAL A 334 -9.17 -17.52 -25.48
N ASN A 335 -9.98 -16.87 -26.32
CA ASN A 335 -11.29 -17.40 -26.75
C ASN A 335 -11.14 -18.52 -27.80
N SER A 336 -10.50 -19.62 -27.39
CA SER A 336 -10.18 -20.80 -28.21
C SER A 336 -11.41 -21.62 -28.57
N ASN A 337 -12.48 -21.55 -27.76
CA ASN A 337 -13.77 -22.16 -28.07
C ASN A 337 -14.73 -21.13 -28.70
N PRO A 338 -15.11 -21.27 -29.99
CA PRO A 338 -16.02 -20.33 -30.64
C PRO A 338 -17.47 -20.40 -30.09
N LYS A 339 -17.81 -21.43 -29.31
CA LYS A 339 -19.11 -21.57 -28.64
C LYS A 339 -19.12 -21.01 -27.21
N ASN A 340 -18.02 -20.45 -26.74
CA ASN A 340 -17.93 -19.94 -25.37
C ASN A 340 -18.98 -18.84 -25.13
N PRO A 341 -19.91 -19.03 -24.17
CA PRO A 341 -21.00 -18.09 -23.93
C PRO A 341 -20.59 -16.91 -23.04
N VAL A 342 -19.45 -17.00 -22.34
CA VAL A 342 -19.05 -16.07 -21.27
C VAL A 342 -17.99 -15.07 -21.71
N ILE A 343 -16.95 -15.55 -22.40
CA ILE A 343 -15.81 -14.75 -22.82
C ILE A 343 -16.13 -14.05 -24.14
N GLY A 344 -16.15 -14.75 -25.26
CA GLY A 344 -16.60 -14.22 -26.55
C GLY A 344 -15.91 -12.89 -26.91
N ASP A 345 -16.69 -11.81 -26.97
CA ASP A 345 -16.22 -10.46 -27.28
C ASP A 345 -15.39 -9.78 -26.18
N ARG A 346 -15.34 -10.37 -24.97
CA ARG A 346 -14.49 -9.91 -23.86
C ARG A 346 -13.03 -10.33 -24.00
N SER A 347 -12.71 -11.28 -24.87
CA SER A 347 -11.33 -11.61 -25.20
C SER A 347 -10.82 -10.78 -26.38
N PHE A 348 -9.52 -10.50 -26.40
CA PHE A 348 -8.85 -9.92 -27.56
C PHE A 348 -8.78 -10.86 -28.77
N GLY A 349 -9.00 -12.17 -28.60
CA GLY A 349 -9.03 -13.11 -29.72
C GLY A 349 -8.81 -14.57 -29.33
N ASP A 350 -8.60 -15.39 -30.34
CA ASP A 350 -8.34 -16.83 -30.21
C ASP A 350 -6.84 -17.19 -30.32
N ASN A 351 -5.98 -16.19 -30.55
CA ASN A 351 -4.53 -16.37 -30.65
C ASN A 351 -3.85 -15.95 -29.33
N PRO A 352 -3.12 -16.85 -28.64
CA PRO A 352 -2.50 -16.53 -27.35
C PRO A 352 -1.50 -15.38 -27.39
N ALA A 353 -0.67 -15.29 -28.45
CA ALA A 353 0.31 -14.22 -28.58
C ALA A 353 -0.34 -12.85 -28.82
N LEU A 354 -1.45 -12.81 -29.55
CA LEU A 354 -2.25 -11.58 -29.72
C LEU A 354 -2.85 -11.13 -28.39
N VAL A 355 -3.47 -12.05 -27.66
CA VAL A 355 -4.11 -11.77 -26.37
C VAL A 355 -3.09 -11.28 -25.34
N SER A 356 -1.95 -11.96 -25.25
CA SER A 356 -0.80 -11.54 -24.43
C SER A 356 -0.36 -10.11 -24.77
N LYS A 357 0.00 -9.90 -26.05
CA LYS A 357 0.51 -8.62 -26.55
C LYS A 357 -0.42 -7.44 -26.24
N LEU A 358 -1.73 -7.59 -26.45
CA LEU A 358 -2.69 -6.48 -26.25
C LEU A 358 -3.11 -6.34 -24.79
N GLY A 359 -3.37 -7.45 -24.11
CA GLY A 359 -3.73 -7.46 -22.69
C GLY A 359 -2.65 -6.82 -21.82
N ILE A 360 -1.38 -7.16 -22.04
CA ILE A 360 -0.26 -6.60 -21.26
C ILE A 360 -0.15 -5.08 -21.44
N GLN A 361 -0.40 -4.55 -22.64
CA GLN A 361 -0.35 -3.10 -22.87
C GLN A 361 -1.49 -2.37 -22.14
N THR A 362 -2.69 -2.96 -22.14
CA THR A 362 -3.82 -2.44 -21.37
C THR A 362 -3.55 -2.52 -19.86
N MET A 363 -2.94 -3.61 -19.37
CA MET A 363 -2.52 -3.76 -17.98
C MET A 363 -1.53 -2.66 -17.59
N LYS A 364 -0.40 -2.54 -18.30
CA LYS A 364 0.66 -1.57 -18.00
C LYS A 364 0.15 -0.14 -18.00
N ALA A 365 -0.66 0.23 -18.99
CA ALA A 365 -1.23 1.57 -19.05
C ALA A 365 -2.13 1.90 -17.85
N MET A 366 -2.82 0.92 -17.25
CA MET A 366 -3.52 1.14 -15.98
C MET A 366 -2.55 1.30 -14.80
N GLN A 367 -1.47 0.50 -14.76
CA GLN A 367 -0.45 0.61 -13.71
C GLN A 367 0.22 1.99 -13.71
N ASP A 368 0.57 2.50 -14.89
CA ASP A 368 1.20 3.81 -15.08
C ASP A 368 0.31 4.97 -14.60
N GLU A 369 -1.00 4.79 -14.66
CA GLU A 369 -2.02 5.74 -14.17
C GLU A 369 -2.46 5.42 -12.72
N HIS A 370 -1.68 4.60 -11.99
CA HIS A 370 -1.94 4.24 -10.59
C HIS A 370 -3.30 3.57 -10.32
N ILE A 371 -3.86 2.86 -11.31
CA ILE A 371 -5.01 1.98 -11.14
C ILE A 371 -4.55 0.53 -11.15
N ILE A 372 -4.96 -0.25 -10.13
CA ILE A 372 -4.56 -1.65 -9.99
C ILE A 372 -5.30 -2.49 -11.04
N PRO A 373 -4.61 -3.06 -12.06
CA PRO A 373 -5.23 -3.98 -12.99
C PRO A 373 -5.33 -5.38 -12.37
N VAL A 374 -6.29 -6.16 -12.84
CA VAL A 374 -6.44 -7.57 -12.46
C VAL A 374 -6.58 -8.42 -13.72
N ILE A 375 -5.55 -9.22 -14.00
CA ILE A 375 -5.59 -10.15 -15.12
C ILE A 375 -6.48 -11.34 -14.77
N LYS A 376 -7.36 -11.72 -15.71
CA LYS A 376 -8.40 -12.73 -15.47
C LYS A 376 -8.81 -13.52 -16.72
N HIS A 377 -9.34 -14.74 -16.60
CA HIS A 377 -9.64 -15.47 -15.36
C HIS A 377 -8.77 -16.74 -15.27
N PHE A 378 -7.77 -16.72 -14.39
CA PHE A 378 -6.77 -17.80 -14.29
C PHE A 378 -7.42 -19.15 -13.90
N PRO A 379 -7.01 -20.29 -14.48
CA PRO A 379 -5.93 -20.46 -15.46
C PRO A 379 -6.37 -20.34 -16.93
N GLY A 380 -7.56 -19.81 -17.21
CA GLY A 380 -8.11 -19.57 -18.55
C GLY A 380 -9.54 -20.07 -18.70
N HIS A 381 -10.47 -19.16 -18.99
CA HIS A 381 -11.92 -19.45 -19.14
C HIS A 381 -12.37 -19.58 -20.60
N GLY A 382 -11.52 -19.21 -21.56
CA GLY A 382 -11.91 -19.06 -22.96
C GLY A 382 -12.26 -20.35 -23.72
N ASP A 383 -12.04 -21.53 -23.13
CA ASP A 383 -12.41 -22.83 -23.72
C ASP A 383 -13.68 -23.47 -23.13
N THR A 384 -14.39 -22.78 -22.22
CA THR A 384 -15.61 -23.33 -21.61
C THR A 384 -16.80 -23.34 -22.58
N GLU A 385 -17.65 -24.38 -22.51
CA GLU A 385 -18.98 -24.41 -23.15
C GLU A 385 -20.11 -24.00 -22.18
N ALA A 386 -19.79 -23.83 -20.89
CA ALA A 386 -20.72 -23.55 -19.80
C ALA A 386 -20.41 -22.21 -19.12
N ASP A 387 -21.46 -21.53 -18.65
CA ASP A 387 -21.33 -20.28 -17.91
C ASP A 387 -21.17 -20.52 -16.41
N SER A 388 -20.06 -20.05 -15.82
CA SER A 388 -19.80 -20.17 -14.37
C SER A 388 -20.83 -19.43 -13.50
N HIS A 389 -21.57 -18.48 -14.06
CA HIS A 389 -22.71 -17.85 -13.38
C HIS A 389 -23.92 -18.78 -13.27
N LEU A 390 -23.99 -19.84 -14.08
CA LEU A 390 -25.16 -20.72 -14.22
C LEU A 390 -24.90 -22.15 -13.74
N GLU A 391 -23.68 -22.65 -13.87
CA GLU A 391 -23.24 -23.98 -13.45
C GLU A 391 -21.72 -24.03 -13.26
N LEU A 392 -21.16 -25.14 -12.78
CA LEU A 392 -19.71 -25.31 -12.65
C LEU A 392 -19.11 -25.79 -13.98
N PRO A 393 -18.34 -24.96 -14.72
CA PRO A 393 -17.71 -25.38 -15.96
C PRO A 393 -16.63 -26.41 -15.69
N ARG A 394 -16.46 -27.32 -16.64
CA ARG A 394 -15.43 -28.36 -16.62
C ARG A 394 -14.59 -28.26 -17.88
N ILE A 395 -13.27 -28.33 -17.72
CA ILE A 395 -12.32 -28.40 -18.82
C ILE A 395 -11.47 -29.66 -18.64
N ASP A 396 -11.45 -30.52 -19.66
CA ASP A 396 -10.66 -31.76 -19.67
C ASP A 396 -9.32 -31.57 -20.41
N LYS A 397 -8.54 -30.56 -19.99
CA LYS A 397 -7.20 -30.27 -20.53
C LYS A 397 -6.11 -30.65 -19.53
N SER A 398 -5.01 -31.20 -20.05
CA SER A 398 -3.79 -31.43 -19.29
C SER A 398 -3.03 -30.12 -19.08
N LEU A 399 -2.15 -30.08 -18.07
CA LEU A 399 -1.28 -28.91 -17.82
C LEU A 399 -0.48 -28.52 -19.06
N LYS A 400 0.03 -29.51 -19.81
CA LYS A 400 0.77 -29.26 -21.05
C LYS A 400 -0.08 -28.51 -22.09
N GLU A 401 -1.34 -28.92 -22.28
CA GLU A 401 -2.26 -28.23 -23.20
C GLU A 401 -2.54 -26.80 -22.74
N LEU A 402 -2.67 -26.56 -21.42
CA LEU A 402 -2.84 -25.21 -20.89
C LEU A 402 -1.60 -24.32 -21.15
N HIS A 403 -0.39 -24.84 -21.05
CA HIS A 403 0.83 -24.09 -21.38
C HIS A 403 0.93 -23.69 -22.86
N GLU A 404 0.24 -24.40 -23.75
CA GLU A 404 0.27 -24.11 -25.19
C GLU A 404 -0.70 -22.98 -25.57
N ILE A 405 -1.76 -22.74 -24.78
CA ILE A 405 -2.82 -21.78 -25.11
C ILE A 405 -3.19 -20.91 -23.91
N GLU A 406 -3.91 -21.45 -22.93
CA GLU A 406 -4.58 -20.66 -21.88
C GLU A 406 -3.61 -19.92 -20.95
N LEU A 407 -2.48 -20.54 -20.59
CA LEU A 407 -1.51 -19.96 -19.66
C LEU A 407 -0.58 -18.94 -20.31
N VAL A 408 -0.45 -18.92 -21.64
CA VAL A 408 0.52 -18.05 -22.34
C VAL A 408 0.32 -16.57 -21.95
N PRO A 409 -0.89 -15.98 -22.02
CA PRO A 409 -1.07 -14.59 -21.62
C PRO A 409 -0.83 -14.32 -20.13
N PHE A 410 -1.06 -15.29 -19.25
CA PHE A 410 -0.80 -15.14 -17.82
C PHE A 410 0.69 -15.19 -17.51
N ILE A 411 1.43 -16.11 -18.12
CA ILE A 411 2.89 -16.22 -17.97
C ILE A 411 3.54 -14.90 -18.41
N ASP A 412 3.21 -14.44 -19.61
CA ASP A 412 3.76 -13.21 -20.16
C ASP A 412 3.39 -11.99 -19.29
N ALA A 413 2.14 -11.91 -18.80
CA ALA A 413 1.72 -10.81 -17.93
C ALA A 413 2.42 -10.83 -16.56
N ILE A 414 2.66 -12.00 -15.97
CA ILE A 414 3.41 -12.16 -14.72
C ILE A 414 4.86 -11.71 -14.90
N GLU A 415 5.51 -12.15 -15.99
CA GLU A 415 6.87 -11.73 -16.34
C GLU A 415 6.97 -10.21 -16.58
N GLU A 416 5.90 -9.61 -17.09
CA GLU A 416 5.78 -8.18 -17.37
C GLU A 416 5.24 -7.35 -16.18
N GLY A 417 5.13 -7.95 -14.99
CA GLY A 417 4.87 -7.24 -13.74
C GLY A 417 3.40 -7.13 -13.34
N ALA A 418 2.55 -8.11 -13.70
CA ALA A 418 1.20 -8.20 -13.17
C ALA A 418 1.21 -8.20 -11.63
N ASP A 419 0.32 -7.42 -11.01
CA ASP A 419 0.23 -7.30 -9.56
C ASP A 419 -0.86 -8.16 -8.94
N VAL A 420 -1.93 -8.43 -9.69
CA VAL A 420 -3.10 -9.16 -9.21
C VAL A 420 -3.60 -10.15 -10.26
N VAL A 421 -3.84 -11.39 -9.83
CA VAL A 421 -4.44 -12.45 -10.65
C VAL A 421 -5.76 -12.87 -10.05
N MET A 422 -6.83 -12.83 -10.86
CA MET A 422 -8.13 -13.39 -10.47
C MET A 422 -8.27 -14.83 -10.93
N VAL A 423 -8.68 -15.72 -10.02
CA VAL A 423 -8.81 -17.16 -10.28
C VAL A 423 -10.27 -17.56 -10.49
N ALA A 424 -10.54 -18.21 -11.63
CA ALA A 424 -11.87 -18.61 -12.07
C ALA A 424 -12.46 -19.78 -11.26
N HIS A 425 -13.77 -19.95 -11.35
CA HIS A 425 -14.50 -21.10 -10.82
C HIS A 425 -14.67 -22.19 -11.89
N ILE A 426 -13.57 -22.82 -12.32
CA ILE A 426 -13.57 -23.88 -13.33
C ILE A 426 -12.90 -25.13 -12.76
N LEU A 427 -13.53 -26.29 -12.96
CA LEU A 427 -12.96 -27.57 -12.57
C LEU A 427 -12.11 -28.16 -13.71
N PHE A 428 -10.84 -28.41 -13.44
CA PHE A 428 -9.91 -29.03 -14.38
C PHE A 428 -9.60 -30.46 -13.92
N ASP A 429 -10.35 -31.44 -14.42
CA ASP A 429 -10.35 -32.81 -13.88
C ASP A 429 -8.96 -33.49 -13.89
N LYS A 430 -8.08 -33.11 -14.84
CA LYS A 430 -6.70 -33.62 -14.94
C LYS A 430 -5.70 -32.96 -13.98
N LEU A 431 -6.04 -31.81 -13.39
CA LEU A 431 -5.21 -31.05 -12.45
C LEU A 431 -5.70 -31.24 -11.01
N ASP A 432 -7.01 -31.07 -10.80
CA ASP A 432 -7.70 -31.30 -9.54
C ASP A 432 -9.15 -31.69 -9.83
N SER A 433 -9.45 -32.99 -9.71
CA SER A 433 -10.80 -33.51 -9.95
C SER A 433 -11.78 -33.22 -8.81
N LYS A 434 -11.31 -32.61 -7.71
CA LYS A 434 -12.12 -32.37 -6.52
C LYS A 434 -12.58 -30.92 -6.43
N TYR A 435 -11.68 -29.98 -6.67
CA TYR A 435 -11.94 -28.56 -6.42
C TYR A 435 -11.80 -27.71 -7.69
N PRO A 436 -12.72 -26.74 -7.90
CA PRO A 436 -12.52 -25.71 -8.90
C PRO A 436 -11.21 -24.95 -8.67
N SER A 437 -10.71 -24.28 -9.72
CA SER A 437 -9.42 -23.59 -9.72
C SER A 437 -9.25 -22.64 -8.54
N SER A 438 -10.29 -21.86 -8.22
CA SER A 438 -10.33 -20.93 -7.07
C SER A 438 -10.24 -21.59 -5.69
N MET A 439 -10.25 -22.92 -5.60
CA MET A 439 -10.18 -23.72 -4.36
C MET A 439 -9.08 -24.79 -4.43
N SER A 440 -8.31 -24.81 -5.53
CA SER A 440 -7.38 -25.88 -5.87
C SER A 440 -5.95 -25.48 -5.52
N LYS A 441 -5.35 -26.17 -4.55
CA LYS A 441 -3.93 -25.99 -4.20
C LYS A 441 -2.99 -26.33 -5.38
N PRO A 442 -3.21 -27.41 -6.16
CA PRO A 442 -2.43 -27.66 -7.36
C PRO A 442 -2.39 -26.48 -8.34
N ILE A 443 -3.50 -25.76 -8.50
CA ILE A 443 -3.60 -24.65 -9.46
C ILE A 443 -3.07 -23.34 -8.86
N ILE A 444 -3.45 -22.98 -7.64
CA ILE A 444 -3.06 -21.69 -7.05
C ILE A 444 -1.65 -21.75 -6.45
N THR A 445 -1.36 -22.73 -5.59
CA THR A 445 -0.05 -22.82 -4.94
C THR A 445 0.99 -23.45 -5.86
N ASP A 446 0.70 -24.63 -6.42
CA ASP A 446 1.75 -25.38 -7.10
C ASP A 446 2.04 -24.83 -8.50
N LEU A 447 1.01 -24.48 -9.28
CA LEU A 447 1.17 -23.83 -10.59
C LEU A 447 1.44 -22.32 -10.45
N LEU A 448 0.46 -21.52 -10.02
CA LEU A 448 0.59 -20.05 -10.08
C LEU A 448 1.70 -19.50 -9.19
N ARG A 449 1.72 -19.87 -7.89
CA ARG A 449 2.71 -19.34 -6.94
C ARG A 449 4.11 -19.90 -7.16
N LYS A 450 4.25 -21.23 -7.33
CA LYS A 450 5.56 -21.88 -7.39
C LYS A 450 6.11 -22.00 -8.81
N GLU A 451 5.35 -22.61 -9.73
CA GLU A 451 5.85 -22.85 -11.09
C GLU A 451 5.96 -21.55 -11.89
N LEU A 452 4.93 -20.69 -11.84
CA LEU A 452 4.94 -19.39 -12.53
C LEU A 452 5.57 -18.26 -11.72
N ASN A 453 6.05 -18.57 -10.50
CA ASN A 453 6.72 -17.62 -9.60
C ASN A 453 5.95 -16.31 -9.38
N PHE A 454 4.62 -16.37 -9.29
CA PHE A 454 3.80 -15.20 -9.03
C PHE A 454 3.78 -14.87 -7.55
N ASP A 455 4.28 -13.68 -7.18
CA ASP A 455 4.33 -13.20 -5.79
C ASP A 455 3.29 -12.10 -5.47
N GLY A 456 2.54 -11.62 -6.47
CA GLY A 456 1.49 -10.60 -6.33
C GLY A 456 0.23 -11.11 -5.62
N VAL A 457 -0.86 -10.35 -5.60
CA VAL A 457 -2.10 -10.74 -4.91
C VAL A 457 -2.90 -11.75 -5.74
N VAL A 458 -3.35 -12.84 -5.12
CA VAL A 458 -4.34 -13.75 -5.72
C VAL A 458 -5.71 -13.45 -5.16
N ILE A 459 -6.66 -13.15 -6.04
CA ILE A 459 -8.07 -12.91 -5.69
C ILE A 459 -8.96 -13.99 -6.33
N THR A 460 -10.03 -14.40 -5.66
CA THR A 460 -11.03 -15.28 -6.28
C THR A 460 -11.91 -14.48 -7.25
N ASP A 461 -12.46 -15.14 -8.26
CA ASP A 461 -13.73 -14.71 -8.85
C ASP A 461 -14.84 -14.72 -7.77
N ASP A 462 -16.03 -14.22 -8.09
CA ASP A 462 -17.09 -14.04 -7.10
C ASP A 462 -17.62 -15.35 -6.53
N MET A 463 -17.39 -15.58 -5.23
CA MET A 463 -17.80 -16.80 -4.54
C MET A 463 -19.32 -16.99 -4.51
N MET A 464 -20.11 -15.95 -4.77
CA MET A 464 -21.57 -16.05 -4.91
C MET A 464 -22.04 -16.58 -6.26
N MET A 465 -21.14 -16.76 -7.22
CA MET A 465 -21.47 -17.39 -8.50
C MET A 465 -21.96 -18.83 -8.28
N LYS A 466 -22.92 -19.25 -9.10
CA LYS A 466 -23.56 -20.55 -8.96
C LYS A 466 -22.60 -21.74 -9.09
N ALA A 467 -21.49 -21.58 -9.81
CA ALA A 467 -20.40 -22.56 -9.83
C ALA A 467 -19.91 -22.95 -8.42
N ILE A 468 -19.90 -22.00 -7.48
CA ILE A 468 -19.51 -22.21 -6.07
C ILE A 468 -20.75 -22.33 -5.18
N ALA A 469 -21.59 -21.29 -5.11
CA ALA A 469 -22.74 -21.22 -4.22
C ALA A 469 -23.78 -22.34 -4.43
N GLY A 470 -23.83 -22.92 -5.64
CA GLY A 470 -24.70 -24.05 -5.96
C GLY A 470 -24.14 -25.42 -5.57
N ASN A 471 -22.85 -25.52 -5.24
CA ASN A 471 -22.14 -26.79 -5.02
C ASN A 471 -21.44 -26.88 -3.65
N TYR A 472 -21.13 -25.75 -3.00
CA TYR A 472 -20.37 -25.68 -1.76
C TYR A 472 -20.99 -24.69 -0.79
N GLY A 473 -20.77 -24.89 0.52
CA GLY A 473 -21.04 -23.86 1.51
C GLY A 473 -20.01 -22.73 1.38
N ILE A 474 -20.45 -21.47 1.29
CA ILE A 474 -19.58 -20.32 0.99
C ILE A 474 -18.41 -20.20 2.00
N GLY A 475 -18.69 -20.36 3.28
CA GLY A 475 -17.65 -20.31 4.32
C GLY A 475 -16.60 -21.43 4.16
N GLU A 476 -17.02 -22.66 3.83
CA GLU A 476 -16.10 -23.77 3.57
C GLU A 476 -15.29 -23.52 2.29
N ALA A 477 -15.95 -23.01 1.25
CA ALA A 477 -15.31 -22.68 -0.02
C ALA A 477 -14.24 -21.60 0.15
N ALA A 478 -14.52 -20.56 0.94
CA ALA A 478 -13.56 -19.50 1.28
C ALA A 478 -12.36 -20.04 2.08
N VAL A 479 -12.61 -20.85 3.12
CA VAL A 479 -11.54 -21.51 3.89
C VAL A 479 -10.65 -22.35 2.98
N GLN A 480 -11.25 -23.15 2.09
CA GLN A 480 -10.52 -23.97 1.15
C GLN A 480 -9.72 -23.14 0.14
N SER A 481 -10.25 -22.01 -0.33
CA SER A 481 -9.56 -21.07 -1.21
C SER A 481 -8.33 -20.43 -0.55
N VAL A 482 -8.45 -19.98 0.71
CA VAL A 482 -7.30 -19.43 1.46
C VAL A 482 -6.22 -20.49 1.67
N LYS A 483 -6.61 -21.74 1.99
CA LYS A 483 -5.68 -22.88 2.11
C LYS A 483 -5.01 -23.23 0.77
N ALA A 484 -5.71 -23.02 -0.34
CA ALA A 484 -5.19 -23.24 -1.68
C ALA A 484 -4.19 -22.15 -2.11
N GLY A 485 -4.23 -20.96 -1.51
CA GLY A 485 -3.26 -19.90 -1.72
C GLY A 485 -3.85 -18.55 -2.15
N SER A 486 -5.18 -18.38 -2.15
CA SER A 486 -5.81 -17.07 -2.39
C SER A 486 -5.57 -16.11 -1.23
N ASP A 487 -5.35 -14.84 -1.53
CA ASP A 487 -5.13 -13.79 -0.52
C ASP A 487 -6.40 -12.97 -0.28
N ILE A 488 -7.20 -12.73 -1.33
CA ILE A 488 -8.49 -12.03 -1.23
C ILE A 488 -9.62 -12.96 -1.67
N ILE A 489 -10.67 -13.03 -0.84
CA ILE A 489 -11.94 -13.69 -1.16
C ILE A 489 -12.95 -12.62 -1.56
N LEU A 490 -13.46 -12.74 -2.78
CA LEU A 490 -14.49 -11.85 -3.30
C LEU A 490 -15.88 -12.41 -3.04
N ILE A 491 -16.75 -11.59 -2.45
CA ILE A 491 -18.11 -11.97 -2.09
C ILE A 491 -19.04 -10.81 -2.43
N SER A 492 -19.75 -10.90 -3.55
CA SER A 492 -20.72 -9.87 -3.98
C SER A 492 -22.09 -9.94 -3.28
N GLY A 493 -22.25 -10.95 -2.41
CA GLY A 493 -23.50 -11.32 -1.74
C GLY A 493 -23.97 -10.31 -0.70
N GLU A 494 -25.00 -10.71 0.03
CA GLU A 494 -25.60 -9.86 1.06
C GLU A 494 -24.70 -9.80 2.30
N TYR A 495 -24.97 -8.86 3.19
CA TYR A 495 -24.20 -8.65 4.43
C TYR A 495 -23.98 -9.94 5.23
N GLU A 496 -25.00 -10.78 5.37
CA GLU A 496 -24.92 -12.04 6.10
C GLU A 496 -23.97 -13.07 5.46
N ASP A 497 -23.90 -13.11 4.13
CA ASP A 497 -22.99 -14.01 3.40
C ASP A 497 -21.53 -13.63 3.67
N ILE A 498 -21.23 -12.33 3.64
CA ILE A 498 -19.91 -11.77 3.91
C ILE A 498 -19.51 -12.05 5.36
N VAL A 499 -20.38 -11.71 6.32
CA VAL A 499 -20.12 -11.91 7.75
C VAL A 499 -19.94 -13.38 8.11
N SER A 500 -20.76 -14.27 7.55
CA SER A 500 -20.64 -15.70 7.79
C SER A 500 -19.31 -16.26 7.27
N THR A 501 -18.84 -15.75 6.14
CA THR A 501 -17.54 -16.13 5.56
C THR A 501 -16.37 -15.67 6.42
N ILE A 502 -16.40 -14.42 6.90
CA ILE A 502 -15.38 -13.90 7.85
C ILE A 502 -15.31 -14.78 9.11
N LYS A 503 -16.46 -15.15 9.66
CA LYS A 503 -16.54 -16.03 10.83
C LYS A 503 -15.98 -17.43 10.55
N ALA A 504 -16.24 -17.97 9.37
CA ALA A 504 -15.71 -19.27 8.96
C ALA A 504 -14.18 -19.23 8.85
N LEU A 505 -13.61 -18.20 8.22
CA LEU A 505 -12.16 -18.00 8.13
C LEU A 505 -11.54 -17.85 9.51
N LYS A 506 -12.13 -17.03 10.39
CA LYS A 506 -11.66 -16.86 11.76
C LYS A 506 -11.64 -18.18 12.52
N SER A 507 -12.74 -18.92 12.46
CA SER A 507 -12.85 -20.24 13.10
C SER A 507 -11.81 -21.22 12.57
N ALA A 508 -11.53 -21.21 11.26
CA ALA A 508 -10.52 -22.06 10.66
C ALA A 508 -9.11 -21.72 11.14
N VAL A 509 -8.79 -20.43 11.35
CA VAL A 509 -7.49 -20.02 11.92
C VAL A 509 -7.40 -20.40 13.40
N GLU A 510 -8.42 -20.10 14.20
CA GLU A 510 -8.46 -20.40 15.63
C GLU A 510 -8.36 -21.91 15.92
N ASN A 511 -8.92 -22.74 15.04
CA ASN A 511 -8.83 -24.20 15.15
C ASN A 511 -7.56 -24.80 14.50
N GLY A 512 -6.69 -23.96 13.93
CA GLY A 512 -5.42 -24.40 13.31
C GLY A 512 -5.56 -25.06 11.93
N GLU A 513 -6.72 -24.95 11.28
CA GLU A 513 -6.90 -25.40 9.90
C GLU A 513 -6.19 -24.48 8.90
N ILE A 514 -6.13 -23.17 9.21
CA ILE A 514 -5.30 -22.18 8.52
C ILE A 514 -4.27 -21.65 9.52
N SER A 515 -2.99 -21.62 9.14
CA SER A 515 -1.95 -21.08 10.00
C SER A 515 -1.98 -19.54 10.05
N ASN A 516 -1.52 -18.94 11.16
CA ASN A 516 -1.39 -17.49 11.24
C ASN A 516 -0.43 -16.95 10.19
N GLU A 517 0.65 -17.69 9.91
CA GLU A 517 1.64 -17.34 8.89
C GLU A 517 1.01 -17.26 7.49
N ARG A 518 0.05 -18.15 7.16
CA ARG A 518 -0.66 -18.09 5.88
C ARG A 518 -1.47 -16.81 5.75
N ILE A 519 -2.11 -16.36 6.85
CA ILE A 519 -2.85 -15.10 6.90
C ILE A 519 -1.88 -13.92 6.77
N ASP A 520 -0.78 -13.92 7.51
CA ASP A 520 0.22 -12.86 7.49
C ASP A 520 0.83 -12.68 6.09
N ASP A 521 1.16 -13.78 5.42
CA ASP A 521 1.64 -13.77 4.03
C ASP A 521 0.63 -13.13 3.06
N SER A 522 -0.67 -13.41 3.22
CA SER A 522 -1.73 -12.79 2.40
C SER A 522 -1.80 -11.29 2.66
N VAL A 523 -1.91 -10.92 3.94
CA VAL A 523 -2.12 -9.52 4.34
C VAL A 523 -0.90 -8.69 3.98
N LYS A 524 0.32 -9.24 4.09
CA LYS A 524 1.53 -8.58 3.62
C LYS A 524 1.47 -8.20 2.15
N ARG A 525 1.03 -9.12 1.27
CA ARG A 525 0.87 -8.86 -0.17
C ARG A 525 -0.18 -7.78 -0.42
N ILE A 526 -1.30 -7.84 0.29
CA ILE A 526 -2.40 -6.86 0.17
C ILE A 526 -1.94 -5.46 0.60
N LEU A 527 -1.21 -5.36 1.71
CA LEU A 527 -0.67 -4.09 2.18
C LEU A 527 0.43 -3.56 1.25
N SER A 528 1.28 -4.45 0.72
CA SER A 528 2.29 -4.10 -0.27
C SER A 528 1.68 -3.56 -1.56
N LEU A 529 0.57 -4.17 -2.00
CA LEU A 529 -0.20 -3.70 -3.15
C LEU A 529 -0.78 -2.30 -2.91
N LYS A 530 -1.42 -2.08 -1.75
CA LYS A 530 -1.99 -0.78 -1.39
C LYS A 530 -0.92 0.32 -1.32
N ASP A 531 0.25 -0.01 -0.80
CA ASP A 531 1.38 0.92 -0.71
C ASP A 531 1.97 1.24 -2.10
N LYS A 532 2.18 0.22 -2.94
CA LYS A 532 2.68 0.39 -4.33
C LYS A 532 1.86 1.39 -5.13
N TYR A 533 0.55 1.45 -4.88
CA TYR A 533 -0.39 2.30 -5.62
C TYR A 533 -0.81 3.57 -4.86
N ASP A 534 -0.14 3.94 -3.76
CA ASP A 534 -0.44 5.13 -2.94
C ASP A 534 -1.94 5.20 -2.54
N ILE A 535 -2.54 4.04 -2.26
CA ILE A 535 -3.96 3.95 -1.92
C ILE A 535 -4.17 4.70 -0.60
N ASN A 536 -5.15 5.61 -0.58
CA ASN A 536 -5.39 6.51 0.55
C ASN A 536 -6.90 6.76 0.78
N HIS A 537 -7.22 7.51 1.83
CA HIS A 537 -8.59 7.84 2.21
C HIS A 537 -9.15 9.09 1.51
N HIS A 538 -8.38 9.73 0.62
CA HIS A 538 -8.73 11.02 0.06
C HIS A 538 -10.00 10.91 -0.78
N GLN A 539 -10.94 11.80 -0.46
CA GLN A 539 -12.15 12.00 -1.22
C GLN A 539 -11.80 12.76 -2.50
N ILE A 540 -12.52 12.45 -3.58
CA ILE A 540 -12.31 13.13 -4.85
C ILE A 540 -13.37 14.22 -5.07
N GLU A 541 -12.98 15.27 -5.78
CA GLU A 541 -13.93 16.28 -6.27
C GLU A 541 -14.60 15.82 -7.56
N TYR A 542 -15.73 16.44 -7.90
CA TYR A 542 -16.38 16.17 -9.19
C TYR A 542 -15.47 16.63 -10.33
N GLN A 543 -15.23 15.75 -11.29
CA GLN A 543 -14.45 16.03 -12.48
C GLN A 543 -15.36 16.26 -13.69
N ASP A 544 -14.81 16.92 -14.71
CA ASP A 544 -15.45 17.04 -16.02
C ASP A 544 -15.15 15.80 -16.87
N ILE A 545 -16.04 14.82 -16.81
CA ILE A 545 -15.92 13.56 -17.57
C ILE A 545 -16.10 13.75 -19.08
N GLN A 546 -16.44 14.96 -19.57
CA GLN A 546 -16.58 15.20 -21.00
C GLN A 546 -15.26 15.02 -21.74
N LYS A 547 -14.13 15.35 -21.11
CA LYS A 547 -12.80 15.12 -21.70
C LYS A 547 -12.52 13.65 -21.96
N ILE A 548 -12.91 12.79 -21.02
CA ILE A 548 -12.79 11.32 -21.15
C ILE A 548 -13.68 10.84 -22.30
N ASN A 549 -14.93 11.34 -22.36
CA ASN A 549 -15.84 11.02 -23.46
C ASN A 549 -15.33 11.44 -24.84
N ASP A 550 -14.65 12.59 -24.93
CA ASP A 550 -14.05 13.06 -26.18
C ASP A 550 -12.86 12.18 -26.59
N GLN A 551 -12.02 11.75 -25.63
CA GLN A 551 -10.95 10.77 -25.88
C GLN A 551 -11.50 9.43 -26.36
N ILE A 552 -12.55 8.90 -25.72
CA ILE A 552 -13.21 7.67 -26.15
C ILE A 552 -13.69 7.79 -27.60
N LYS A 553 -14.33 8.91 -27.95
CA LYS A 553 -14.79 9.17 -29.32
C LYS A 553 -13.66 9.23 -30.33
N ASP A 554 -12.50 9.76 -29.95
CA ASP A 554 -11.35 9.84 -30.84
C ASP A 554 -10.70 8.49 -31.08
N VAL A 555 -10.71 7.60 -30.08
CA VAL A 555 -10.18 6.23 -30.19
C VAL A 555 -11.13 5.29 -30.94
N VAL A 556 -12.43 5.59 -30.95
CA VAL A 556 -13.47 4.78 -31.65
C VAL A 556 -13.66 5.18 -33.12
N LYS A 557 -13.11 6.32 -33.57
CA LYS A 557 -13.12 6.76 -34.98
C LYS A 557 -12.17 5.93 -35.84
#